data_AF-A0A5C8MH69-F1
#
_entry.id   AF-A0A5C8MH69-F1
#
_cell.length_a   1.000
_cell.length_b   1.000
_cell.length_c   1.000
_cell.angle_alpha   90.00
_cell.angle_beta   90.00
_cell.angle_gamma   90.00
#
_symmetry.space_group_name_H-M   'P 1'
#
loop_
_entity.id
_entity.type
_entity.pdbx_description
1 polymer ?
#
loop_
_entity_poly.entity_id
_entity_poly.type
_entity_poly.pdbx_seq_one_letter_code
_entity_poly.pdbx_strand_id
1 'polypeptide(L)'
;ADRQYDSTINLLSRNVLSKEMVQTVILDMWEPYHKAVRALFPSASIVIDKYHVVQKVTQALDQARKEFPRLKKARFLLLKGYEKLRKNQQFRLNDILEEYPALSIAYYLKELFRDFYRTDHYDQAKECLE
;
A
#
# COMPACT_ATOMS: atom_id res chain seq x y z
N ALA A 1 14.23 -15.30 -9.47
CA ALA A 1 13.32 -15.21 -10.63
C ALA A 1 13.47 -13.82 -11.21
N ASP A 2 13.97 -13.74 -12.45
CA ASP A 2 14.12 -12.48 -13.15
C ASP A 2 12.72 -11.95 -13.40
N ARG A 3 12.39 -10.80 -12.83
CA ARG A 3 11.00 -10.32 -12.83
C ARG A 3 10.62 -9.70 -14.20
N GLN A 4 11.32 -10.00 -15.28
CA GLN A 4 11.12 -9.33 -16.57
C GLN A 4 9.77 -9.69 -17.24
N TYR A 5 9.34 -8.83 -18.17
CA TYR A 5 8.13 -9.00 -18.96
C TYR A 5 8.04 -10.40 -19.59
N ASP A 6 9.10 -10.84 -20.28
CA ASP A 6 9.13 -12.15 -20.96
C ASP A 6 9.02 -13.34 -20.00
N SER A 7 9.62 -13.23 -18.82
CA SER A 7 9.50 -14.25 -17.77
C SER A 7 8.05 -14.37 -17.27
N THR A 8 7.37 -13.23 -17.12
CA THR A 8 5.97 -13.18 -16.69
C THR A 8 5.03 -13.78 -17.74
N ILE A 9 5.24 -13.44 -19.02
CA ILE A 9 4.48 -14.01 -20.14
C ILE A 9 4.61 -15.53 -20.19
N ASN A 10 5.83 -16.03 -20.06
CA ASN A 10 6.11 -17.46 -20.08
C ASN A 10 5.43 -18.20 -18.92
N LEU A 11 5.47 -17.63 -17.71
CA LEU A 11 4.84 -18.24 -16.54
C LEU A 11 3.30 -18.32 -16.69
N LEU A 12 2.68 -17.21 -17.09
CA LEU A 12 1.22 -17.11 -17.19
C LEU A 12 0.67 -17.93 -18.35
N SER A 13 1.41 -18.02 -19.46
CA SER A 13 0.98 -18.81 -20.62
C SER A 13 1.01 -20.32 -20.39
N ARG A 14 1.85 -20.82 -19.48
CA ARG A 14 1.94 -22.26 -19.17
C ARG A 14 0.84 -22.75 -18.24
N ASN A 15 0.31 -21.87 -17.39
CA ASN A 15 -0.56 -22.25 -16.27
C ASN A 15 -2.03 -21.86 -16.47
N VAL A 16 -2.37 -21.13 -17.54
CA VAL A 16 -3.75 -20.69 -17.80
C VAL A 16 -4.30 -21.38 -19.05
N LEU A 17 -5.19 -22.35 -18.84
CA LEU A 17 -5.78 -23.19 -19.88
C LEU A 17 -6.79 -22.43 -20.76
N SER A 18 -7.45 -21.40 -20.23
CA SER A 18 -8.46 -20.63 -20.96
C SER A 18 -8.30 -19.14 -20.67
N LYS A 19 -7.44 -18.48 -21.46
CA LYS A 19 -7.11 -17.06 -21.28
C LYS A 19 -8.33 -16.14 -21.39
N GLU A 20 -9.28 -16.50 -22.25
CA GLU A 20 -10.53 -15.77 -22.47
C GLU A 20 -11.49 -15.81 -21.27
N MET A 21 -11.33 -16.76 -20.35
CA MET A 21 -12.16 -16.91 -19.15
C MET A 21 -11.67 -16.07 -17.98
N VAL A 22 -10.47 -15.47 -18.08
CA VAL A 22 -9.90 -14.66 -17.01
C VAL A 22 -10.59 -13.30 -16.99
N GLN A 23 -11.38 -13.04 -15.95
CA GLN A 23 -12.13 -11.78 -15.79
C GLN A 23 -11.38 -10.73 -14.97
N THR A 24 -10.59 -11.16 -13.98
CA THR A 24 -9.88 -10.26 -13.07
C THR A 24 -8.50 -10.81 -12.74
N VAL A 25 -7.50 -9.94 -12.73
CA VAL A 25 -6.14 -10.27 -12.28
C VAL A 25 -5.75 -9.30 -11.16
N ILE A 26 -5.33 -9.86 -10.03
CA ILE A 26 -4.80 -9.10 -8.89
C ILE A 26 -3.27 -9.16 -8.98
N LEU A 27 -2.59 -8.02 -9.05
CA LEU A 27 -1.12 -7.97 -9.16
C LEU A 27 -0.48 -6.78 -8.43
N ASP A 28 0.84 -6.87 -8.27
CA ASP A 28 1.70 -5.77 -7.83
C ASP A 28 1.65 -4.59 -8.82
N MET A 29 1.94 -3.37 -8.34
CA MET A 29 1.97 -2.11 -9.10
C MET A 29 3.11 -2.01 -10.12
N TRP A 30 3.83 -3.10 -10.36
CA TRP A 30 5.06 -3.05 -11.14
C TRP A 30 4.78 -3.22 -12.64
N GLU A 31 5.18 -2.21 -13.41
CA GLU A 31 4.83 -2.01 -14.81
C GLU A 31 5.01 -3.25 -15.72
N PRO A 32 6.08 -4.06 -15.62
CA PRO A 32 6.24 -5.25 -16.47
C PRO A 32 5.11 -6.27 -16.31
N TYR A 33 4.56 -6.42 -15.10
CA TYR A 33 3.42 -7.31 -14.86
C TYR A 33 2.14 -6.78 -15.49
N HIS A 34 1.89 -5.47 -15.38
CA HIS A 34 0.76 -4.83 -16.04
C HIS A 34 0.80 -5.05 -17.55
N LYS A 35 1.96 -4.82 -18.18
CA LYS A 35 2.14 -5.05 -19.62
C LYS A 35 1.90 -6.51 -19.99
N ALA A 36 2.45 -7.45 -19.22
CA ALA A 36 2.31 -8.88 -19.50
C ALA A 36 0.85 -9.34 -19.38
N VAL A 37 0.16 -8.90 -18.34
CA VAL A 37 -1.26 -9.24 -18.11
C VAL A 37 -2.15 -8.63 -19.18
N ARG A 38 -1.94 -7.38 -19.59
CA ARG A 38 -2.69 -6.77 -20.69
C ARG A 38 -2.49 -7.49 -22.03
N ALA A 39 -1.27 -7.99 -22.29
CA ALA A 39 -0.97 -8.73 -23.50
C ALA A 39 -1.65 -10.12 -23.53
N LEU A 40 -1.77 -10.78 -22.37
CA LEU A 40 -2.32 -12.14 -22.27
C LEU A 40 -3.83 -12.19 -22.01
N PHE A 41 -4.35 -11.22 -21.26
CA PHE A 41 -5.72 -11.15 -20.78
C PHE A 41 -6.30 -9.75 -21.04
N PRO A 42 -6.47 -9.36 -22.31
CA PRO A 42 -6.90 -8.01 -22.67
C PRO A 42 -8.29 -7.64 -22.12
N SER A 43 -9.16 -8.64 -21.90
CA SER A 43 -10.50 -8.46 -21.35
C SER A 43 -10.54 -8.45 -19.82
N ALA A 44 -9.43 -8.77 -19.14
CA ALA A 44 -9.42 -8.87 -17.69
C ALA A 44 -9.27 -7.49 -17.03
N SER A 45 -10.05 -7.26 -15.98
CA SER A 45 -9.86 -6.12 -15.09
C SER A 45 -8.60 -6.31 -14.25
N ILE A 46 -7.74 -5.30 -14.18
CA ILE A 46 -6.53 -5.33 -13.36
C ILE A 46 -6.81 -4.63 -12.03
N VAL A 47 -6.63 -5.36 -10.93
CA VAL A 47 -6.73 -4.85 -9.57
C VAL A 47 -5.35 -4.85 -8.94
N ILE A 48 -4.96 -3.73 -8.32
CA ILE A 48 -3.73 -3.66 -7.55
C ILE A 48 -3.92 -4.35 -6.20
N ASP A 49 -2.99 -5.23 -5.84
CA ASP A 49 -2.97 -5.80 -4.49
C ASP A 49 -2.74 -4.69 -3.44
N LYS A 50 -3.69 -4.56 -2.51
CA LYS A 50 -3.68 -3.58 -1.42
C LYS A 50 -2.40 -3.63 -0.58
N TYR A 51 -1.77 -4.80 -0.43
CA TYR A 51 -0.55 -4.97 0.36
C TYR A 51 0.56 -4.06 -0.16
N HIS A 52 0.76 -4.01 -1.49
CA HIS A 52 1.81 -3.20 -2.11
C HIS A 52 1.55 -1.71 -1.94
N VAL A 53 0.28 -1.28 -1.97
CA VAL A 53 -0.08 0.11 -1.78
C VAL A 53 0.16 0.55 -0.32
N VAL A 54 -0.33 -0.23 0.64
CA VAL A 54 -0.11 0.02 2.08
C VAL A 54 1.40 -0.01 2.41
N GLN A 55 2.15 -0.91 1.79
CA GLN A 55 3.60 -1.00 1.94
C GLN A 55 4.28 0.29 1.48
N LYS A 56 3.91 0.85 0.32
CA LYS A 56 4.47 2.11 -0.20
C LYS A 56 4.18 3.29 0.72
N VAL A 57 2.96 3.41 1.23
CA VAL A 57 2.59 4.47 2.19
C VAL A 57 3.38 4.34 3.50
N THR A 58 3.53 3.11 3.99
CA THR A 58 4.34 2.81 5.18
C THR A 58 5.82 3.17 4.97
N GLN A 59 6.36 2.88 3.78
CA GLN A 59 7.73 3.25 3.40
C GLN A 59 7.91 4.77 3.31
N ALA A 60 6.92 5.49 2.76
CA ALA A 60 6.95 6.95 2.69
C ALA A 60 7.00 7.59 4.09
N LEU A 61 6.15 7.12 5.03
CA LEU A 61 6.21 7.56 6.43
C LEU A 61 7.56 7.23 7.08
N ASP A 62 8.10 6.03 6.87
CA ASP A 62 9.41 5.69 7.41
C ASP A 62 10.53 6.54 6.80
N GLN A 63 10.40 6.94 5.53
CA GLN A 63 11.34 7.83 4.88
C GLN A 63 11.30 9.23 5.49
N ALA A 64 10.10 9.80 5.70
CA ALA A 64 9.94 11.06 6.43
C ALA A 64 10.53 10.98 7.85
N ARG A 65 10.29 9.87 8.57
CA ARG A 65 10.90 9.64 9.89
C ARG A 65 12.43 9.63 9.85
N LYS A 66 13.07 9.18 8.76
CA LYS A 66 14.55 9.10 8.67
C LYS A 66 15.21 10.48 8.67
N GLU A 67 14.48 11.55 8.33
CA GLU A 67 14.95 12.94 8.47
C GLU A 67 15.18 13.32 9.95
N PHE A 68 14.60 12.57 10.88
CA PHE A 68 14.74 12.75 12.32
C PHE A 68 15.40 11.53 12.98
N PRO A 69 16.75 11.41 12.98
CA PRO A 69 17.46 10.25 13.51
C PRO A 69 17.11 9.89 14.96
N ARG A 70 16.76 10.90 15.79
CA ARG A 70 16.34 10.73 17.19
C ARG A 70 15.09 9.84 17.31
N LEU A 71 14.24 9.79 16.28
CA LEU A 71 13.02 9.00 16.23
C LEU A 71 13.23 7.55 15.76
N LYS A 72 14.48 7.07 15.61
CA LYS A 72 14.76 5.68 15.23
C LYS A 72 14.07 4.66 16.15
N LYS A 73 14.05 4.92 17.46
CA LYS A 73 13.37 4.06 18.45
C LYS A 73 11.84 4.19 18.43
N ALA A 74 11.30 5.22 17.80
CA ALA A 74 9.86 5.45 17.66
C ALA A 74 9.28 4.87 16.35
N ARG A 75 10.10 4.23 15.49
CA ARG A 75 9.65 3.64 14.21
C ARG A 75 8.37 2.81 14.37
N PHE A 76 8.39 1.79 15.22
CA PHE A 76 7.23 0.90 15.39
C PHE A 76 6.02 1.59 15.98
N LEU A 77 6.23 2.66 16.76
CA LEU A 77 5.14 3.48 17.29
C LEU A 77 4.41 4.21 16.15
N LEU A 78 5.16 4.83 15.24
CA LEU A 78 4.64 5.57 14.09
C LEU A 78 3.99 4.66 13.03
N LEU A 79 4.55 3.47 12.79
CA LEU A 79 4.02 2.55 11.78
C LEU A 79 2.75 1.82 12.25
N LYS A 80 2.62 1.60 13.56
CA LYS A 80 1.46 0.91 14.13
C LYS A 80 0.21 1.79 13.96
N GLY A 81 -0.93 1.13 13.75
CA GLY A 81 -2.20 1.82 13.64
C GLY A 81 -2.64 2.43 14.95
N TYR A 82 -3.20 3.64 14.91
CA TYR A 82 -3.60 4.38 16.11
C TYR A 82 -4.57 3.57 16.99
N GLU A 83 -5.49 2.85 16.35
CA GLU A 83 -6.50 2.01 17.00
C GLU A 83 -5.90 0.81 17.77
N LYS A 84 -4.65 0.43 17.45
CA LYS A 84 -3.94 -0.68 18.10
C LYS A 84 -2.98 -0.20 19.19
N LEU A 85 -2.80 1.10 19.36
CA LEU A 85 -1.90 1.66 20.37
C LEU A 85 -2.52 1.58 21.77
N ARG A 86 -1.69 1.26 22.76
CA ARG A 86 -2.09 1.41 24.18
C ARG A 86 -2.13 2.89 24.55
N LYS A 87 -2.88 3.27 25.59
CA LYS A 87 -3.00 4.69 26.03
C LYS A 87 -1.63 5.38 26.19
N ASN A 88 -0.68 4.75 26.87
CA ASN A 88 0.68 5.30 27.04
C ASN A 88 1.45 5.46 25.71
N GLN A 89 1.18 4.59 24.74
CA GLN A 89 1.74 4.70 23.40
C GLN A 89 1.10 5.85 22.62
N GLN A 90 -0.22 6.06 22.77
CA GLN A 90 -0.93 7.19 22.16
C GLN A 90 -0.41 8.53 22.69
N PHE A 91 -0.24 8.68 24.01
CA PHE A 91 0.36 9.89 24.58
C PHE A 91 1.74 10.17 23.99
N ARG A 92 2.64 9.18 24.04
CA ARG A 92 3.98 9.33 23.47
C ARG A 92 3.97 9.63 21.97
N LEU A 93 3.03 9.06 21.22
CA LEU A 93 2.89 9.35 19.80
C LEU A 93 2.48 10.82 19.62
N ASN A 94 1.46 11.27 20.36
CA ASN A 94 0.96 12.65 20.27
C ASN A 94 2.06 13.67 20.61
N ASP A 95 2.87 13.41 21.65
CA ASP A 95 4.03 14.26 21.98
C ASP A 95 5.00 14.38 20.79
N ILE A 96 5.28 13.27 20.09
CA ILE A 96 6.13 13.27 18.88
C ILE A 96 5.45 14.03 17.74
N LEU A 97 4.15 13.85 17.53
CA LEU A 97 3.44 14.52 16.44
C LEU A 97 3.32 16.05 16.67
N GLU A 98 3.29 16.49 17.92
CA GLU A 98 3.35 17.89 18.32
C GLU A 98 4.76 18.48 18.12
N GLU A 99 5.80 17.75 18.52
CA GLU A 99 7.20 18.19 18.39
C GLU A 99 7.67 18.24 16.91
N TYR A 100 7.13 17.38 16.03
CA TYR A 100 7.56 17.24 14.64
C TYR A 100 6.41 17.42 13.63
N PRO A 101 5.98 18.67 13.32
CA PRO A 101 4.82 18.93 12.46
C PRO A 101 4.90 18.32 11.05
N ALA A 102 6.07 18.33 10.41
CA ALA A 102 6.24 17.73 9.08
C ALA A 102 6.02 16.20 9.09
N LEU A 103 6.51 15.52 10.14
CA LEU A 103 6.26 14.10 10.34
C LEU A 103 4.79 13.82 10.69
N SER A 104 4.15 14.76 11.39
CA SER A 104 2.74 14.70 11.75
C SER A 104 1.84 14.61 10.52
N ILE A 105 2.08 15.46 9.52
CA ILE A 105 1.37 15.41 8.23
C ILE A 105 1.52 14.03 7.57
N ALA A 106 2.74 13.51 7.49
CA ALA A 106 2.99 12.20 6.89
C ALA A 106 2.29 11.06 7.67
N TYR A 107 2.24 11.15 8.99
CA TYR A 107 1.53 10.17 9.83
C TYR A 107 0.02 10.22 9.59
N TYR A 108 -0.58 11.41 9.56
CA TYR A 108 -2.01 11.56 9.30
C TYR A 108 -2.41 11.09 7.90
N LEU A 109 -1.63 11.40 6.87
CA LEU A 109 -1.85 10.88 5.52
C LEU A 109 -1.83 9.34 5.50
N LYS A 110 -0.91 8.73 6.27
CA LYS A 110 -0.85 7.27 6.41
C LYS A 110 -2.07 6.70 7.14
N GLU A 111 -2.61 7.39 8.16
CA GLU A 111 -3.82 6.92 8.85
C GLU A 111 -5.07 7.12 8.00
N LEU A 112 -5.23 8.25 7.30
CA LEU A 112 -6.30 8.47 6.32
C LEU A 112 -6.34 7.35 5.27
N PHE A 113 -5.16 6.95 4.77
CA PHE A 113 -5.06 5.86 3.82
C PHE A 113 -5.50 4.50 4.39
N ARG A 114 -5.30 4.30 5.70
CA ARG A 114 -5.78 3.09 6.39
C ARG A 114 -7.27 3.13 6.62
N ASP A 115 -7.82 4.29 6.94
CA ASP A 115 -9.26 4.47 7.13
C ASP A 115 -10.00 4.21 5.81
N PHE A 116 -9.49 4.72 4.69
CA PHE A 116 -9.96 4.37 3.35
C PHE A 116 -10.01 2.83 3.13
N TYR A 117 -8.95 2.09 3.46
CA TYR A 117 -8.96 0.62 3.29
C TYR A 117 -9.81 -0.13 4.31
N ARG A 118 -10.34 0.53 5.33
CA ARG A 118 -11.22 -0.04 6.34
C ARG A 118 -12.70 0.20 6.05
N THR A 119 -13.04 1.04 5.07
CA THR A 119 -14.43 1.22 4.65
C THR A 119 -14.93 -0.04 3.95
N ASP A 120 -16.16 -0.46 4.28
CA ASP A 120 -16.76 -1.67 3.72
C ASP A 120 -17.50 -1.41 2.39
N HIS A 121 -17.75 -0.14 2.05
CA HIS A 121 -18.54 0.26 0.88
C HIS A 121 -17.75 1.16 -0.07
N TYR A 122 -17.92 0.89 -1.38
CA TYR A 122 -17.26 1.64 -2.44
C TYR A 122 -17.54 3.15 -2.39
N ASP A 123 -18.79 3.54 -2.13
CA ASP A 123 -19.17 4.95 -2.11
C ASP A 123 -18.47 5.71 -0.97
N GLN A 124 -18.39 5.09 0.22
CA GLN A 124 -17.66 5.64 1.37
C GLN A 124 -16.15 5.72 1.09
N ALA A 125 -15.59 4.68 0.44
CA ALA A 125 -14.20 4.66 0.03
C ALA A 125 -13.90 5.79 -0.96
N LYS A 126 -14.81 6.04 -1.90
CA LYS A 126 -14.70 7.09 -2.90
C LYS A 126 -14.73 8.48 -2.27
N GLU A 127 -15.66 8.74 -1.35
CA GLU A 127 -15.73 10.00 -0.61
C GLU A 127 -14.47 10.27 0.22
N CYS A 128 -13.84 9.23 0.78
CA CYS A 128 -12.60 9.37 1.55
C CYS A 128 -11.35 9.72 0.70
N LEU A 129 -11.44 9.59 -0.63
CA LEU A 129 -10.35 9.90 -1.57
C LEU A 129 -10.49 11.27 -2.25
N GLU A 130 -11.68 11.86 -2.25
CA GLU A 130 -12.01 13.16 -2.87
C GLU A 130 -11.91 14.32 -1.85
#